data_AF-A0A2W2DA04-F1
#
_entry.id   AF-A0A2W2DA04-F1
#
_cell.length_a   1.000
_cell.length_b   1.000
_cell.length_c   1.000
_cell.angle_alpha   90.00
_cell.angle_beta   90.00
_cell.angle_gamma   90.00
#
_symmetry.space_group_name_H-M   'P 1'
#
loop_
_entity.id
_entity.type
_entity.pdbx_description
1 polymer ?
#
loop_
_entity_poly.entity_id
_entity_poly.type
_entity_poly.pdbx_seq_one_letter_code
_entity_poly.pdbx_strand_id
1 'polypeptide(L)' 'MIARLILASIRNRFLILLATLMLTAWGLWAVRSTPLDALPDLSDVQVIIRTPFPGQAPQIVENHVTYPLTTT' A
#
# COMPACT_ATOMS: atom_id res chain seq x y z
N MET A 1 8.14 28.32 -24.59
CA MET A 1 7.89 26.85 -24.52
C MET A 1 6.43 26.54 -24.20
N ILE A 2 5.86 27.05 -23.11
CA ILE A 2 4.45 26.85 -22.73
C ILE A 2 3.48 27.28 -23.85
N ALA A 3 3.68 28.46 -24.45
CA ALA A 3 2.85 28.92 -25.56
C ALA A 3 2.85 27.96 -26.78
N ARG A 4 3.99 27.31 -27.07
CA ARG A 4 4.06 26.30 -28.14
C ARG A 4 3.25 25.05 -27.81
N LEU A 5 3.26 24.61 -26.55
CA LEU A 5 2.43 23.49 -26.09
C LEU A 5 0.94 23.84 -26.21
N ILE A 6 0.53 25.03 -25.75
CA ILE A 6 -0.87 25.48 -25.85
C ILE A 6 -1.33 25.51 -27.32
N LEU A 7 -0.52 26.08 -28.21
CA LEU A 7 -0.84 26.14 -29.64
C LEU A 7 -0.89 24.74 -30.28
N ALA A 8 0.05 23.86 -29.93
CA ALA A 8 0.03 22.46 -30.37
C ALA A 8 -1.22 21.72 -29.85
N SER A 9 -1.64 22.02 -28.62
CA SER A 9 -2.84 21.47 -28.00
C SER A 9 -4.12 21.92 -28.72
N ILE A 10 -4.23 23.22 -29.02
CA ILE A 10 -5.37 23.77 -29.76
C ILE A 10 -5.41 23.19 -31.19
N ARG A 11 -4.26 23.07 -31.86
CA ARG A 11 -4.19 22.49 -33.21
C ARG A 11 -4.66 21.04 -33.24
N ASN A 12 -4.34 20.26 -32.22
CA ASN A 12 -4.70 18.84 -32.12
C ASN A 12 -5.91 18.60 -31.19
N ARG A 13 -6.89 19.52 -31.20
CA ARG A 13 -8.06 19.49 -30.30
C ARG A 13 -8.77 18.13 -30.22
N PHE A 14 -8.88 17.42 -31.35
CA PHE A 14 -9.53 16.12 -31.41
C PHE A 14 -8.76 15.06 -30.59
N LEU A 15 -7.44 14.99 -30.78
CA LEU A 15 -6.59 14.05 -30.04
C LEU A 15 -6.59 14.36 -28.55
N ILE A 16 -6.61 15.65 -28.18
CA ILE A 16 -6.72 16.04 -26.77
C ILE A 16 -8.06 15.64 -26.17
N LEU A 17 -9.18 15.87 -26.86
CA LEU A 17 -10.48 15.45 -26.35
C LEU A 17 -10.57 13.93 -26.20
N LEU A 18 -10.03 13.17 -27.15
CA LEU A 18 -9.95 11.71 -27.05
C LEU A 18 -9.10 11.28 -25.85
N ALA A 19 -7.90 11.86 -25.70
CA ALA A 19 -7.01 11.56 -24.58
C ALA A 19 -7.66 11.88 -23.23
N THR A 20 -8.35 13.02 -23.12
CA THR A 20 -9.11 13.40 -21.92
C THR A 20 -10.22 12.39 -21.63
N LEU A 21 -10.99 11.97 -22.65
CA LEU A 21 -12.06 10.98 -22.47
C LEU A 21 -11.51 9.63 -21.98
N MET A 22 -10.41 9.16 -22.57
CA MET A 22 -9.74 7.93 -22.14
C MET A 22 -9.23 8.05 -20.70
N LEU A 23 -8.60 9.18 -20.35
CA LEU A 23 -8.11 9.46 -19.00
C LEU A 23 -9.26 9.49 -17.98
N THR A 24 -10.40 10.10 -18.34
CA THR A 24 -11.58 10.14 -17.49
C THR A 24 -12.17 8.74 -17.30
N ALA A 25 -12.32 7.96 -18.36
CA ALA A 25 -12.82 6.58 -18.27
C ALA A 25 -11.90 5.70 -17.40
N TRP A 26 -10.59 5.82 -17.59
CA TRP A 26 -9.59 5.16 -16.76
C TRP A 26 -9.69 5.60 -15.30
N GLY A 27 -9.79 6.90 -15.04
CA GLY A 27 -9.93 7.45 -13.69
C GLY A 27 -11.21 6.94 -13.00
N LEU A 28 -12.32 6.87 -13.73
CA LEU A 28 -13.58 6.31 -13.21
C LEU A 28 -13.47 4.82 -12.88
N TRP A 29 -12.71 4.06 -13.67
CA TRP A 29 -12.45 2.66 -13.36
C TRP A 29 -11.54 2.54 -12.13
N ALA A 30 -10.43 3.29 -12.10
CA ALA A 30 -9.49 3.31 -10.99
C ALA A 30 -10.16 3.64 -9.66
N VAL A 31 -10.93 4.73 -9.59
CA VAL A 31 -11.66 5.14 -8.37
C VAL A 31 -12.64 4.06 -7.90
N ARG A 32 -13.27 3.31 -8.81
CA ARG A 32 -14.17 2.21 -8.44
C ARG A 32 -13.43 0.94 -8.01
N SER A 33 -12.24 0.69 -8.53
CA SER A 33 -11.43 -0.49 -8.21
C SER A 33 -10.48 -0.30 -7.03
N THR A 34 -10.24 0.95 -6.60
CA THR A 34 -9.36 1.22 -5.46
C THR A 34 -10.01 0.69 -4.18
N PRO A 35 -9.33 -0.20 -3.43
CA PRO A 35 -9.83 -0.66 -2.14
C PRO A 35 -9.92 0.53 -1.18
N LEU A 36 -11.05 0.63 -0.49
CA LEU A 36 -11.33 1.70 0.45
C LEU A 36 -11.44 1.12 1.85
N ASP A 37 -10.53 1.53 2.73
CA ASP A 37 -10.60 1.25 4.16
C ASP A 37 -11.11 2.47 4.91
N ALA A 38 -11.94 2.22 5.93
CA ALA A 38 -12.57 3.28 6.71
C ALA A 38 -11.57 4.02 7.62
N LEU A 39 -10.42 3.41 7.90
CA LEU A 39 -9.39 3.91 8.80
C LEU A 39 -8.03 3.77 8.12
N PRO A 40 -7.13 4.76 8.26
CA PRO A 40 -5.74 4.55 7.91
C PRO A 40 -5.13 3.47 8.82
N ASP A 41 -4.25 2.63 8.28
CA ASP A 41 -3.48 1.71 9.12
C ASP A 41 -2.49 2.53 9.97
N LEU A 42 -2.67 2.45 11.28
CA LEU A 42 -1.87 3.14 12.29
C LEU A 42 -1.01 2.16 13.09
N SER A 43 -1.00 0.89 12.72
CA SER A 43 -0.31 -0.16 13.44
C SER A 43 1.18 -0.14 13.11
N ASP A 44 2.02 -0.38 14.10
CA ASP A 44 3.44 -0.63 13.85
C ASP A 44 3.62 -1.97 13.12
N VAL A 45 4.70 -2.08 12.33
CA VAL A 45 5.05 -3.35 11.68
C VAL A 45 5.58 -4.32 12.74
N GLN A 46 4.71 -5.21 13.22
CA GLN A 46 5.04 -6.20 14.23
C GLN A 46 5.10 -7.61 13.63
N VAL A 47 6.16 -8.36 13.99
CA VAL A 47 6.27 -9.79 13.70
C VAL A 47 6.08 -10.56 15.01
N ILE A 48 5.06 -11.42 15.05
CA ILE A 48 4.74 -12.22 16.24
C ILE A 48 5.35 -13.62 16.09
N ILE A 49 6.21 -14.01 17.03
CA ILE A 49 6.77 -15.36 17.14
C ILE A 49 6.09 -16.07 18.31
N ARG A 50 5.38 -17.16 18.06
CA ARG A 50 4.75 -18.00 19.09
C ARG A 50 5.33 -19.39 19.10
N THR A 51 5.85 -19.81 20.24
CA THR A 51 6.46 -21.12 20.45
C THR A 51 5.79 -21.81 21.63
N PRO A 52 4.88 -22.78 21.40
CA PRO A 52 4.23 -23.51 22.48
C PRO A 52 5.23 -24.45 23.17
N PHE A 53 5.34 -24.36 24.50
CA PHE A 53 6.19 -25.26 25.29
C PHE A 53 5.40 -25.90 26.45
N PRO A 54 4.60 -26.93 26.17
CA PRO A 54 3.61 -27.46 27.11
C PRO A 54 4.26 -28.15 28.31
N GLY A 55 3.67 -27.96 29.49
CA GLY A 55 4.08 -28.62 30.73
C GLY A 55 5.35 -28.05 31.40
N GLN A 56 5.90 -26.96 30.86
CA GLN A 56 7.11 -26.33 31.40
C GLN A 56 6.79 -25.14 32.28
N ALA A 57 7.58 -24.96 33.33
CA ALA A 57 7.47 -23.79 34.20
C ALA A 57 7.88 -22.51 33.45
N PRO A 58 7.30 -21.34 33.77
CA PRO A 58 7.58 -20.08 33.07
C PRO A 58 9.07 -19.74 32.97
N GLN A 59 9.87 -20.07 33.99
CA GLN A 59 11.30 -19.79 33.99
C GLN A 59 12.09 -20.66 33.00
N ILE A 60 11.64 -21.88 32.73
CA ILE A 60 12.23 -22.75 31.70
C ILE A 60 11.86 -22.25 30.31
N VAL A 61 10.63 -21.78 30.12
CA VAL A 61 10.18 -21.16 28.87
C VAL A 61 11.01 -19.91 28.56
N GLU A 62 11.24 -19.05 29.55
CA GLU A 62 12.06 -17.85 29.38
C GLU A 62 13.50 -18.19 28.98
N ASN A 63 14.17 -19.04 29.76
CA ASN A 63 15.59 -19.32 29.57
C ASN A 63 15.89 -20.11 28.29
N HIS A 64 15.00 -21.02 27.87
CA HIS A 64 15.26 -21.92 26.75
C HIS A 64 14.56 -21.51 25.45
N VAL A 65 13.54 -20.64 25.52
CA VAL A 65 12.74 -20.27 24.35
C VAL A 65 12.77 -18.75 24.15
N THR A 66 12.19 -17.97 25.07
CA THR A 66 12.03 -16.51 24.86
C THR A 66 13.36 -15.78 24.78
N TYR A 67 14.27 -16.01 25.74
CA TYR A 67 15.55 -15.32 25.81
C TYR A 67 16.44 -15.58 24.58
N PRO A 68 16.70 -16.84 24.17
CA PRO A 68 17.50 -17.07 22.96
C PRO A 68 16.82 -16.52 21.69
N LEU A 69 15.48 -16.51 21.60
CA LEU A 69 14.74 -15.98 20.45
C LEU A 69 14.72 -14.45 20.38
N THR A 70 14.91 -13.75 21.49
CA THR A 70 14.89 -12.27 21.54
C THR A 70 16.28 -11.65 21.45
N THR A 71 17.33 -12.41 21.77
CA THR A 71 18.71 -11.89 21.87
C THR A 71 19.64 -12.33 20.74
N THR A 72 19.27 -13.35 19.97
CA THR A 72 20.02 -13.83 18.79
C THR A 72 19.47 -13.19 17.52
#